data_AF-A0A6J7IR53-F1
#
_entry.id   AF-A0A6J7IR53-F1
#
_cell.length_a   1.000
_cell.length_b   1.000
_cell.length_c   1.000
_cell.angle_alpha   90.00
_cell.angle_beta   90.00
_cell.angle_gamma   90.00
#
_symmetry.space_group_name_H-M   'P 1'
#
loop_
_entity.id
_entity.type
_entity.pdbx_description
1 polymer ?
#
loop_
_entity_poly.entity_id
_entity_poly.type
_entity_poly.pdbx_seq_one_letter_code
_entity_poly.pdbx_strand_id
1 'polypeptide(L)'
;MSTRYRLGLTQAEAAGFLGTRQANVSAYERGRLQVGEGIRDRIESFIDLRAESSYAEGWPATLASTAAALRADLLSKVSETDMLRLVIQAADDFARLTADEDRRFFLARPGATGSARWDALLAALAVDLCRRDGLERTPAWTRQPDRYLGQTWWVGAAGEVESLRALTLRDCPSAFRARGVMMGRQMLAST
;
A
#
# COMPACT_ATOMS: atom_id res chain seq x y z
N MET A 1 -19.25 13.21 15.73
CA MET A 1 -19.58 13.13 14.29
C MET A 1 -18.59 12.16 13.65
N SER A 2 -19.04 11.12 12.93
CA SER A 2 -18.12 10.13 12.32
C SER A 2 -17.21 10.83 11.29
N THR A 3 -15.91 10.51 11.29
CA THR A 3 -14.90 11.01 10.34
C THR A 3 -15.37 11.00 8.90
N ARG A 4 -16.07 9.94 8.49
CA ARG A 4 -16.64 9.82 7.16
C ARG A 4 -17.57 10.99 6.82
N TYR A 5 -18.47 11.39 7.72
CA TYR A 5 -19.36 12.54 7.51
C TYR A 5 -18.60 13.86 7.44
N ARG A 6 -17.53 14.00 8.23
CA ARG A 6 -16.67 15.19 8.20
C ARG A 6 -15.92 15.33 6.86
N LEU A 7 -15.54 14.21 6.26
CA LEU A 7 -14.88 14.16 4.95
C LEU A 7 -15.87 14.16 3.76
N GLY A 8 -17.19 14.19 4.02
CA GLY A 8 -18.20 14.11 2.94
C GLY A 8 -18.31 12.75 2.26
N LEU A 9 -17.74 11.69 2.83
CA LEU A 9 -17.61 10.38 2.18
C LEU A 9 -18.85 9.49 2.36
N THR A 10 -19.12 8.67 1.34
CA THR A 10 -20.02 7.53 1.42
C THR A 10 -19.37 6.36 2.17
N GLN A 11 -20.17 5.40 2.63
CA GLN A 11 -19.63 4.18 3.25
C GLN A 11 -18.80 3.35 2.25
N ALA A 12 -19.10 3.44 0.95
CA ALA A 12 -18.38 2.73 -0.09
C ALA A 12 -16.98 3.32 -0.32
N GLU A 13 -16.85 4.64 -0.40
CA GLU A 13 -15.56 5.31 -0.53
C GLU A 13 -14.67 5.08 0.69
N ALA A 14 -15.24 5.24 1.90
CA ALA A 14 -14.52 4.92 3.13
C ALA A 14 -14.05 3.45 3.17
N ALA A 15 -14.88 2.52 2.69
CA ALA A 15 -14.50 1.11 2.60
C ALA A 15 -13.37 0.88 1.58
N GLY A 16 -13.41 1.58 0.45
CA GLY A 16 -12.35 1.59 -0.56
C GLY A 16 -11.01 1.97 0.04
N PHE A 17 -10.92 3.15 0.68
CA PHE A 17 -9.69 3.62 1.31
C PHE A 17 -9.19 2.72 2.44
N LEU A 18 -10.11 2.17 3.23
CA LEU A 18 -9.77 1.25 4.30
C LEU A 18 -9.39 -0.15 3.77
N GLY A 19 -9.50 -0.44 2.48
CA GLY A 19 -9.25 -1.76 1.91
C GLY A 19 -10.16 -2.83 2.53
N THR A 20 -11.45 -2.51 2.68
CA THR A 20 -12.47 -3.39 3.27
C THR A 20 -13.79 -3.31 2.50
N ARG A 21 -14.83 -4.00 2.96
CA ARG A 21 -16.16 -3.99 2.33
C ARG A 21 -17.06 -2.94 2.99
N GLN A 22 -17.95 -2.32 2.21
CA GLN A 22 -18.96 -1.37 2.72
C GLN A 22 -19.78 -1.94 3.88
N ALA A 23 -20.15 -3.23 3.81
CA ALA A 23 -20.88 -3.92 4.86
C ALA A 23 -20.12 -3.91 6.21
N ASN A 24 -18.78 -4.00 6.19
CA ASN A 24 -17.95 -3.93 7.40
C ASN A 24 -17.96 -2.51 7.98
N VAL A 25 -17.80 -1.48 7.15
CA VAL A 25 -17.90 -0.07 7.59
C VAL A 25 -19.25 0.19 8.26
N SER A 26 -20.33 -0.28 7.62
CA SER A 26 -21.69 -0.20 8.16
C SER A 26 -21.84 -0.95 9.51
N ALA A 27 -21.16 -2.07 9.68
CA ALA A 27 -21.17 -2.84 10.93
C ALA A 27 -20.36 -2.15 12.05
N TYR A 28 -19.20 -1.57 11.73
CA TYR A 28 -18.39 -0.79 12.67
C TYR A 28 -19.15 0.45 13.16
N GLU A 29 -19.76 1.22 12.25
CA GLU A 29 -20.52 2.42 12.61
C GLU A 29 -21.74 2.12 13.50
N ARG A 30 -22.31 0.91 13.42
CA ARG A 30 -23.43 0.45 14.26
C ARG A 30 -22.98 -0.30 15.53
N GLY A 31 -21.67 -0.40 15.78
CA GLY A 31 -21.13 -1.15 16.93
C GLY A 31 -21.38 -2.67 16.88
N ARG A 32 -21.72 -3.23 15.71
CA ARG A 32 -22.07 -4.65 15.53
C ARG A 32 -20.86 -5.54 15.28
N LEU A 33 -19.74 -4.95 14.87
CA LEU A 33 -18.48 -5.66 14.64
C LEU A 33 -17.37 -4.97 15.44
N GLN A 34 -16.62 -5.76 16.19
CA GLN A 34 -15.42 -5.28 16.88
C GLN A 34 -14.29 -5.10 15.87
N VAL A 35 -13.54 -4.01 15.99
CA VAL A 35 -12.41 -3.72 15.13
C VAL A 35 -11.28 -4.71 15.43
N GLY A 36 -11.04 -5.64 14.51
CA GLY A 36 -9.94 -6.59 14.60
C GLY A 36 -8.57 -5.88 14.51
N GLU A 37 -7.54 -6.50 15.10
CA GLU A 37 -6.19 -5.92 15.16
C GLU A 37 -5.64 -5.54 13.77
N GLY A 38 -5.93 -6.35 12.74
CA GLY A 38 -5.44 -6.11 11.38
C GLY A 38 -6.05 -4.90 10.64
N ILE A 39 -7.12 -4.28 11.14
CA ILE A 39 -7.72 -3.06 10.55
C ILE A 39 -7.64 -1.85 11.48
N ARG A 40 -7.22 -2.04 12.73
CA ARG A 40 -7.12 -0.99 13.74
C ARG A 40 -6.25 0.18 13.28
N ASP A 41 -5.00 -0.09 12.89
CA ASP A 41 -4.05 0.94 12.42
C ASP A 41 -4.65 1.84 11.32
N ARG A 42 -5.46 1.25 10.42
CA ARG A 42 -6.13 1.96 9.31
C ARG A 42 -7.28 2.81 9.79
N ILE A 43 -8.10 2.29 10.70
CA ILE A 43 -9.24 3.04 11.26
C ILE A 43 -8.75 4.20 12.12
N GLU A 44 -7.72 3.99 12.95
CA GLU A 44 -7.12 5.05 13.76
C GLU A 44 -6.55 6.16 12.87
N SER A 45 -5.77 5.81 11.85
CA SER A 45 -5.23 6.80 10.91
C SER A 45 -6.32 7.49 10.07
N PHE A 46 -7.42 6.79 9.76
CA PHE A 46 -8.58 7.39 9.09
C PHE A 46 -9.25 8.43 10.00
N ILE A 47 -9.43 8.11 11.28
CA ILE A 47 -10.09 9.00 12.24
C ILE A 47 -9.34 10.34 12.37
N ASP A 48 -8.01 10.29 12.30
CA ASP A 48 -7.08 11.43 12.37
C ASP A 48 -7.12 12.39 11.18
N LEU A 49 -7.66 11.98 10.03
CA LEU A 49 -7.73 12.84 8.84
C LEU A 49 -8.48 14.12 9.14
N ARG A 50 -8.16 15.25 8.51
CA ARG A 50 -8.88 16.53 8.68
C ARG A 50 -9.87 16.78 7.55
N ALA A 51 -10.74 17.79 7.66
CA ALA A 51 -11.74 18.07 6.62
C ALA A 51 -11.08 18.49 5.28
N GLU A 52 -9.88 19.06 5.36
CA GLU A 52 -9.04 19.53 4.25
C GLU A 52 -8.14 18.43 3.67
N SER A 53 -8.26 17.20 4.17
CA SER A 53 -7.51 16.04 3.67
C SER A 53 -7.78 15.80 2.19
N SER A 54 -6.75 15.41 1.42
CA SER A 54 -6.94 15.02 0.02
C SER A 54 -8.02 13.94 -0.15
N TYR A 55 -8.16 13.05 0.84
CA TYR A 55 -9.16 11.98 0.84
C TYR A 55 -10.61 12.47 0.85
N ALA A 56 -10.89 13.74 1.18
CA ALA A 56 -12.21 14.34 1.02
C ALA A 56 -12.62 14.46 -0.46
N GLU A 57 -11.65 14.47 -1.39
CA GLU A 57 -11.88 14.54 -2.84
C GLU A 57 -12.03 13.14 -3.49
N GLY A 58 -12.01 12.06 -2.70
CA GLY A 58 -12.11 10.70 -3.23
C GLY A 58 -10.78 10.13 -3.75
N TRP A 59 -9.66 10.81 -3.50
CA TRP A 59 -8.32 10.45 -3.98
C TRP A 59 -7.26 10.84 -2.92
N PRO A 60 -6.07 10.21 -2.82
CA PRO A 60 -5.54 9.07 -3.58
C PRO A 60 -5.99 7.68 -3.11
N ALA A 61 -5.53 6.63 -3.79
CA ALA A 61 -5.51 5.29 -3.22
C ALA A 61 -4.62 5.23 -1.96
N THR A 62 -4.86 4.27 -1.07
CA THR A 62 -3.96 3.93 0.06
C THR A 62 -3.24 2.61 -0.20
N LEU A 63 -2.19 2.28 0.57
CA LEU A 63 -1.63 0.92 0.52
C LEU A 63 -2.69 -0.15 0.81
N ALA A 64 -3.69 0.16 1.62
CA ALA A 64 -4.78 -0.76 1.95
C ALA A 64 -5.72 -1.02 0.76
N SER A 65 -6.09 0.04 0.01
CA SER A 65 -6.87 -0.12 -1.21
C SER A 65 -6.06 -0.83 -2.30
N THR A 66 -4.77 -0.51 -2.44
CA THR A 66 -3.85 -1.19 -3.37
C THR A 66 -3.74 -2.67 -3.04
N ALA A 67 -3.56 -3.05 -1.77
CA ALA A 67 -3.52 -4.46 -1.37
C ALA A 67 -4.83 -5.20 -1.63
N ALA A 68 -5.98 -4.54 -1.42
CA ALA A 68 -7.29 -5.11 -1.71
C ALA A 68 -7.49 -5.35 -3.22
N ALA A 69 -7.04 -4.41 -4.06
CA ALA A 69 -7.06 -4.55 -5.52
C ALA A 69 -6.12 -5.68 -5.99
N LEU A 70 -4.87 -5.70 -5.51
CA LEU A 70 -3.92 -6.79 -5.79
C LEU A 70 -4.46 -8.16 -5.41
N ARG A 71 -5.16 -8.27 -4.28
CA ARG A 71 -5.83 -9.52 -3.87
C ARG A 71 -6.90 -9.95 -4.87
N ALA A 72 -7.72 -9.03 -5.36
CA ALA A 72 -8.74 -9.33 -6.36
C ALA A 72 -8.08 -9.77 -7.68
N ASP A 73 -7.04 -9.08 -8.11
CA ASP A 73 -6.29 -9.36 -9.34
C ASP A 73 -5.58 -10.72 -9.29
N LEU A 74 -5.00 -11.10 -8.14
CA LEU A 74 -4.43 -12.43 -7.91
C LEU A 74 -5.46 -13.55 -8.06
N LEU A 75 -6.68 -13.34 -7.53
CA LEU A 75 -7.76 -14.32 -7.64
C LEU A 75 -8.27 -14.45 -9.08
N SER A 76 -8.27 -13.33 -9.82
CA SER A 76 -8.65 -13.26 -11.23
C SER A 76 -7.52 -13.62 -12.20
N LYS A 77 -6.32 -13.92 -11.70
CA LYS A 77 -5.11 -14.24 -12.49
C LYS A 77 -4.72 -13.14 -13.49
N VAL A 78 -4.85 -11.88 -13.08
CA VAL A 78 -4.36 -10.73 -13.83
C VAL A 78 -2.83 -10.83 -13.99
N SER A 79 -2.30 -10.26 -15.08
CA SER A 79 -0.85 -10.33 -15.35
C SER A 79 -0.02 -9.57 -14.31
N GLU A 80 1.21 -10.03 -14.04
CA GLU A 80 2.12 -9.35 -13.11
C GLU A 80 2.35 -7.89 -13.53
N THR A 81 2.48 -7.63 -14.84
CA THR A 81 2.67 -6.28 -15.40
C THR A 81 1.51 -5.34 -15.08
N ASP A 82 0.27 -5.79 -15.23
CA ASP A 82 -0.90 -4.96 -14.95
C ASP A 82 -1.02 -4.67 -13.44
N MET A 83 -0.77 -5.69 -12.61
CA MET A 83 -0.74 -5.53 -11.16
C MET A 83 0.36 -4.58 -10.68
N LEU A 84 1.53 -4.59 -11.32
CA LEU A 84 2.61 -3.64 -11.01
C LEU A 84 2.19 -2.19 -11.26
N ARG A 85 1.30 -1.92 -12.22
CA ARG A 85 0.78 -0.56 -12.44
C ARG A 85 0.03 -0.01 -11.22
N LEU A 86 -0.66 -0.86 -10.45
CA LEU A 86 -1.32 -0.42 -9.21
C LEU A 86 -0.31 0.05 -8.16
N VAL A 87 0.85 -0.60 -8.09
CA VAL A 87 1.93 -0.24 -7.15
C VAL A 87 2.59 1.06 -7.59
N ILE A 88 2.84 1.21 -8.89
CA ILE A 88 3.43 2.43 -9.47
C ILE A 88 2.49 3.61 -9.24
N GLN A 89 1.20 3.45 -9.56
CA GLN A 89 0.20 4.49 -9.31
C GLN A 89 0.14 4.87 -7.83
N ALA A 90 0.21 3.90 -6.90
CA ALA A 90 0.25 4.19 -5.48
C ALA A 90 1.50 5.00 -5.07
N ALA A 91 2.66 4.72 -5.67
CA ALA A 91 3.87 5.50 -5.44
C ALA A 91 3.74 6.96 -5.92
N ASP A 92 3.15 7.15 -7.11
CA ASP A 92 2.91 8.49 -7.68
C ASP A 92 1.86 9.28 -6.88
N ASP A 93 0.81 8.59 -6.44
CA ASP A 93 -0.22 9.14 -5.58
C ASP A 93 0.36 9.63 -4.25
N PHE A 94 1.24 8.84 -3.62
CA PHE A 94 1.91 9.25 -2.39
C PHE A 94 2.78 10.50 -2.57
N ALA A 95 3.50 10.60 -3.69
CA ALA A 95 4.40 11.74 -3.97
C ALA A 95 3.66 13.08 -4.05
N ARG A 96 2.35 13.05 -4.28
CA ARG A 96 1.48 14.24 -4.32
C ARG A 96 0.87 14.60 -2.96
N LEU A 97 0.94 13.71 -1.97
CA LEU A 97 0.47 13.98 -0.61
C LEU A 97 1.44 14.92 0.12
N THR A 98 0.89 15.96 0.73
CA THR A 98 1.67 16.96 1.48
C THR A 98 1.38 16.95 2.98
N ALA A 99 0.15 16.62 3.39
CA ALA A 99 -0.25 16.55 4.78
C ALA A 99 0.26 15.26 5.47
N ASP A 100 0.76 15.40 6.70
CA ASP A 100 1.31 14.28 7.47
C ASP A 100 0.23 13.25 7.84
N GLU A 101 -0.98 13.68 8.16
CA GLU A 101 -2.13 12.79 8.39
C GLU A 101 -2.47 11.95 7.15
N ASP A 102 -2.43 12.55 5.95
CA ASP A 102 -2.74 11.85 4.70
C ASP A 102 -1.65 10.82 4.39
N ARG A 103 -0.38 11.20 4.55
CA ARG A 103 0.76 10.28 4.41
C ARG A 103 0.70 9.13 5.41
N ARG A 104 0.34 9.41 6.68
CA ARG A 104 0.14 8.37 7.70
C ARG A 104 -0.98 7.42 7.33
N PHE A 105 -2.11 7.93 6.87
CA PHE A 105 -3.25 7.11 6.44
C PHE A 105 -2.93 6.27 5.21
N PHE A 106 -2.24 6.85 4.21
CA PHE A 106 -1.74 6.11 3.04
C PHE A 106 -0.88 4.91 3.45
N LEU A 107 0.06 5.13 4.40
CA LEU A 107 1.06 4.16 4.85
C LEU A 107 0.54 3.18 5.92
N ALA A 108 -0.73 3.31 6.34
CA ALA A 108 -1.32 2.45 7.34
C ALA A 108 -1.30 0.98 6.88
N ARG A 109 -1.18 0.06 7.85
CA ARG A 109 -0.95 -1.37 7.57
C ARG A 109 -2.04 -1.93 6.64
N PRO A 110 -1.69 -2.39 5.43
CA PRO A 110 -2.66 -2.99 4.54
C PRO A 110 -3.12 -4.37 5.03
N GLY A 111 -4.25 -4.87 4.52
CA GLY A 111 -4.59 -6.29 4.65
C GLY A 111 -3.67 -7.15 3.77
N ALA A 112 -3.53 -8.43 4.10
CA ALA A 112 -2.74 -9.35 3.28
C ALA A 112 -3.35 -9.49 1.88
N THR A 113 -2.47 -9.46 0.86
CA THR A 113 -2.84 -9.73 -0.52
C THR A 113 -3.13 -11.21 -0.77
N GLY A 114 -2.59 -12.09 0.09
CA GLY A 114 -2.58 -13.53 -0.10
C GLY A 114 -1.33 -14.04 -0.82
N SER A 115 -0.38 -13.15 -1.15
CA SER A 115 0.90 -13.50 -1.76
C SER A 115 2.05 -12.83 -1.03
N ALA A 116 2.97 -13.64 -0.49
CA ALA A 116 4.16 -13.14 0.20
C ALA A 116 5.00 -12.19 -0.66
N ARG A 117 5.06 -12.42 -1.98
CA ARG A 117 5.76 -11.56 -2.95
C ARG A 117 5.21 -10.13 -2.94
N TRP A 118 3.89 -10.00 -3.08
CA TRP A 118 3.22 -8.71 -3.11
C TRP A 118 3.20 -8.04 -1.74
N ASP A 119 3.02 -8.79 -0.66
CA ASP A 119 3.08 -8.26 0.71
C ASP A 119 4.49 -7.71 1.05
N ALA A 120 5.55 -8.40 0.63
CA ALA A 120 6.93 -7.93 0.79
C ALA A 120 7.22 -6.69 -0.08
N LEU A 121 6.66 -6.63 -1.30
CA LEU A 121 6.79 -5.48 -2.18
C LEU A 121 6.06 -4.25 -1.64
N LEU A 122 4.85 -4.38 -1.09
CA LEU A 122 4.16 -3.25 -0.44
C LEU A 122 4.92 -2.74 0.78
N ALA A 123 5.53 -3.64 1.57
CA ALA A 123 6.41 -3.24 2.67
C ALA A 123 7.68 -2.53 2.19
N ALA A 124 8.28 -2.99 1.09
CA ALA A 124 9.43 -2.35 0.47
C ALA A 124 9.07 -0.94 -0.02
N LEU A 125 7.93 -0.80 -0.71
CA LEU A 125 7.41 0.47 -1.20
C LEU A 125 7.21 1.45 -0.04
N ALA A 126 6.51 1.03 1.03
CA ALA A 126 6.28 1.88 2.20
C ALA A 126 7.59 2.43 2.79
N VAL A 127 8.62 1.59 2.92
CA VAL A 127 9.94 2.01 3.43
C VAL A 127 10.66 2.93 2.46
N ASP A 128 10.61 2.63 1.16
CA ASP A 128 11.26 3.45 0.14
C ASP A 128 10.63 4.85 0.06
N LEU A 129 9.30 4.95 0.08
CA LEU A 129 8.56 6.22 0.10
C LEU A 129 8.93 7.05 1.33
N CYS A 130 8.93 6.46 2.53
CA CYS A 130 9.33 7.17 3.75
C CYS A 130 10.76 7.71 3.67
N ARG A 131 11.68 6.93 3.11
CA ARG A 131 13.10 7.34 2.98
C ARG A 131 13.28 8.42 1.93
N ARG A 132 12.58 8.34 0.81
CA ARG A 132 12.63 9.33 -0.27
C ARG A 132 12.13 10.69 0.20
N ASP A 133 11.05 10.71 0.97
CA ASP A 133 10.41 11.94 1.44
C ASP A 133 10.96 12.44 2.78
N GLY A 134 12.03 11.81 3.30
CA GLY A 134 12.69 12.23 4.54
C GLY A 134 11.82 12.07 5.80
N LEU A 135 10.84 11.17 5.78
CA LEU A 135 10.00 10.91 6.96
C LEU A 135 10.83 10.29 8.08
N GLU A 136 10.66 10.79 9.30
CA GLU A 136 11.47 10.38 10.46
C GLU A 136 11.36 8.87 10.77
N ARG A 137 10.22 8.25 10.47
CA ARG A 137 9.94 6.86 10.82
C ARG A 137 9.25 6.11 9.70
N THR A 138 9.74 4.90 9.44
CA THR A 138 9.03 3.92 8.61
C THR A 138 7.97 3.19 9.47
N PRO A 139 6.81 2.82 8.91
CA PRO A 139 5.78 2.09 9.65
C PRO A 139 6.31 0.77 10.23
N ALA A 140 5.99 0.47 11.49
CA ALA A 140 6.53 -0.69 12.21
C ALA A 140 6.15 -2.02 11.55
N TRP A 141 4.97 -2.10 10.94
CA TRP A 141 4.47 -3.30 10.25
C TRP A 141 5.39 -3.75 9.11
N THR A 142 6.16 -2.83 8.51
CA THR A 142 7.09 -3.15 7.41
C THR A 142 8.27 -4.02 7.86
N ARG A 143 8.51 -4.12 9.17
CA ARG A 143 9.61 -4.91 9.77
C ARG A 143 9.16 -6.29 10.24
N GLN A 144 7.89 -6.66 10.03
CA GLN A 144 7.40 -7.97 10.41
C GLN A 144 8.11 -9.06 9.57
N PRO A 145 8.43 -10.24 10.15
CA PRO A 145 9.16 -11.29 9.45
C PRO A 145 8.50 -11.76 8.15
N ASP A 146 7.16 -11.75 8.10
CA ASP A 146 6.36 -12.12 6.93
C ASP A 146 6.38 -11.08 5.79
N ARG A 147 7.13 -9.98 5.95
CA ARG A 147 7.41 -8.98 4.91
C ARG A 147 8.77 -9.16 4.23
N TYR A 148 9.46 -10.26 4.55
CA TYR A 148 10.76 -10.61 3.97
C TYR A 148 10.62 -11.95 3.25
N LEU A 149 11.06 -11.99 1.99
CA LEU A 149 11.03 -13.23 1.21
C LEU A 149 12.20 -14.14 1.60
N GLY A 150 11.92 -15.43 1.77
CA GLY A 150 12.96 -16.46 1.92
C GLY A 150 13.72 -16.76 0.62
N GLN A 151 13.16 -16.37 -0.52
CA GLN A 151 13.79 -16.50 -1.84
C GLN A 151 13.65 -15.19 -2.60
N THR A 152 14.71 -14.80 -3.31
CA THR A 152 14.72 -13.60 -4.14
C THR A 152 13.65 -13.67 -5.23
N TRP A 153 12.80 -12.65 -5.30
CA TRP A 153 11.87 -12.44 -6.39
C TRP A 153 12.41 -11.38 -7.34
N TRP A 154 12.64 -11.78 -8.59
CA TRP A 154 13.03 -10.91 -9.68
C TRP A 154 11.77 -10.44 -10.42
N VAL A 155 11.49 -9.13 -10.35
CA VAL A 155 10.26 -8.53 -10.86
C VAL A 155 10.41 -8.20 -12.35
N GLY A 156 9.35 -8.45 -13.14
CA GLY A 156 9.32 -8.14 -14.56
C GLY A 156 10.38 -8.89 -15.37
N ALA A 157 10.97 -8.23 -16.37
CA ALA A 157 11.89 -8.85 -17.32
C ALA A 157 13.12 -9.55 -16.68
N ALA A 158 13.55 -9.12 -15.49
CA ALA A 158 14.67 -9.76 -14.79
C ALA A 158 14.31 -11.15 -14.22
N GLY A 159 13.02 -11.48 -14.10
CA GLY A 159 12.54 -12.82 -13.78
C GLY A 159 12.82 -13.82 -14.89
N GLU A 160 12.76 -13.38 -16.14
CA GLU A 160 12.88 -14.22 -17.34
C GLU A 160 14.30 -14.16 -17.94
N VAL A 161 14.95 -13.00 -17.86
CA VAL A 161 16.24 -12.74 -18.52
C VAL A 161 17.35 -12.60 -17.47
N GLU A 162 18.15 -13.65 -17.29
CA GLU A 162 19.24 -13.71 -16.31
C GLU A 162 20.24 -12.56 -16.46
N SER A 163 20.58 -12.18 -17.70
CA SER A 163 21.56 -11.10 -17.97
C SER A 163 21.09 -9.73 -17.46
N LEU A 164 19.79 -9.52 -17.25
CA LEU A 164 19.26 -8.28 -16.68
C LEU A 164 19.39 -8.24 -15.15
N ARG A 165 19.60 -9.38 -14.48
CA ARG A 165 19.63 -9.43 -13.01
C ARG A 165 20.76 -8.63 -12.39
N ALA A 166 21.92 -8.58 -13.04
CA ALA A 166 23.03 -7.76 -12.56
C ALA A 166 22.68 -6.25 -12.57
N LEU A 167 22.01 -5.79 -13.62
CA LEU A 167 21.54 -4.40 -13.73
C LEU A 167 20.44 -4.13 -12.71
N THR A 168 19.43 -5.01 -12.60
CA THR A 168 18.36 -4.88 -11.61
C THR A 168 18.93 -4.88 -10.20
N LEU A 169 19.92 -5.73 -9.88
CA LEU A 169 20.54 -5.75 -8.57
C LEU A 169 21.22 -4.41 -8.27
N ARG A 170 22.01 -3.87 -9.21
CA ARG A 170 22.68 -2.56 -9.07
C ARG A 170 21.68 -1.45 -8.80
N ASP A 171 20.59 -1.40 -9.55
CA ASP A 171 19.63 -0.29 -9.55
C ASP A 171 18.47 -0.47 -8.54
N CYS A 172 18.37 -1.62 -7.89
CA CYS A 172 17.32 -1.94 -6.92
C CYS A 172 17.47 -1.10 -5.64
N PRO A 173 16.45 -0.33 -5.22
CA PRO A 173 16.47 0.40 -3.97
C PRO A 173 16.72 -0.52 -2.76
N SER A 174 17.46 -0.03 -1.77
CA SER A 174 17.83 -0.82 -0.59
C SER A 174 16.63 -1.37 0.19
N ALA A 175 15.51 -0.65 0.20
CA ALA A 175 14.27 -1.07 0.86
C ALA A 175 13.64 -2.33 0.23
N PHE A 176 13.77 -2.47 -1.10
CA PHE A 176 13.31 -3.61 -1.88
C PHE A 176 14.30 -4.76 -1.77
N ARG A 177 15.59 -4.49 -1.97
CA ARG A 177 16.67 -5.48 -1.86
C ARG A 177 16.67 -6.18 -0.50
N ALA A 178 16.50 -5.41 0.58
CA ALA A 178 16.47 -5.95 1.95
C ALA A 178 15.32 -6.92 2.21
N ARG A 179 14.26 -6.92 1.38
CA ARG A 179 13.08 -7.81 1.48
C ARG A 179 13.08 -8.93 0.45
N GLY A 180 14.16 -9.09 -0.30
CA GLY A 180 14.25 -10.08 -1.38
C GLY A 180 13.48 -9.70 -2.63
N VAL A 181 13.04 -8.44 -2.77
CA VAL A 181 12.37 -7.93 -3.98
C VAL A 181 13.40 -7.23 -4.86
N MET A 182 13.64 -7.78 -6.06
CA MET A 182 14.58 -7.21 -7.03
C MET A 182 13.79 -6.51 -8.13
N MET A 183 13.55 -5.23 -7.91
CA MET A 183 12.84 -4.32 -8.81
C MET A 183 13.70 -3.08 -9.02
N GLY A 184 14.03 -2.78 -10.28
CA GLY A 184 14.84 -1.62 -10.61
C GLY A 184 14.09 -0.31 -10.34
N ARG A 185 14.80 0.73 -9.88
CA ARG A 185 14.21 2.03 -9.53
C ARG A 185 13.39 2.65 -10.67
N GLN A 186 13.84 2.48 -11.91
CA GLN A 186 13.17 2.95 -13.12
C GLN A 186 11.75 2.41 -13.29
N MET A 187 11.44 1.26 -12.69
CA MET A 187 10.09 0.68 -12.75
C MET A 187 9.11 1.40 -11.83
N LEU A 188 9.60 2.15 -10.84
CA LEU A 188 8.78 2.95 -9.91
C LEU A 188 8.65 4.41 -10.35
N ALA A 189 9.36 4.83 -11.39
CA ALA A 189 9.22 6.17 -11.94
C ALA A 189 8.14 6.10 -13.02
N SER A 190 7.01 6.80 -12.82
CA SER A 190 6.05 7.00 -13.91
C SER A 190 6.77 7.65 -15.09
N THR A 191 6.59 7.04 -16.27
CA THR A 191 7.10 7.56 -17.55
C THR A 191 6.12 8.57 -18.11
#